data_AF-A0A7V0NP76-F1
#
_entry.id   AF-A0A7V0NP76-F1
#
_cell.length_a   1.000
_cell.length_b   1.000
_cell.length_c   1.000
_cell.angle_alpha   90.00
_cell.angle_beta   90.00
_cell.angle_gamma   90.00
#
_symmetry.space_group_name_H-M   'P 1'
#
loop_
_entity.id
_entity.type
_entity.pdbx_description
1 polymer ?
#
loop_
_entity_poly.entity_id
_entity_poly.type
_entity_poly.pdbx_seq_one_letter_code
_entity_poly.pdbx_strand_id
1 'polypeptide(L)'
;MARRLFDRITEHPEFEGATQDLSIATFRYVPSDVDVADPATRKYLNTLNASILDRLQASGTVYLSNAVIDEVYLLRACVVNFRTSAERIDVLPQRIATVGREVHQGLRHSG
;
A
#
# COMPACT_ATOMS: atom_id res chain seq x y z
N MET A 1 -15.87 6.40 -1.88
CA MET A 1 -14.99 5.30 -2.34
C MET A 1 -13.63 5.33 -1.67
N ALA A 2 -12.94 6.48 -1.57
CA ALA A 2 -11.67 6.58 -0.83
C ALA A 2 -11.79 6.19 0.65
N ARG A 3 -12.83 6.64 1.37
CA ARG A 3 -13.15 6.17 2.73
C ARG A 3 -13.29 4.65 2.79
N ARG A 4 -14.12 4.05 1.92
CA ARG A 4 -14.30 2.59 1.85
C ARG A 4 -13.00 1.84 1.61
N LEU A 5 -12.14 2.34 0.72
CA LEU A 5 -10.81 1.76 0.50
C LEU A 5 -9.98 1.83 1.79
N PHE A 6 -9.95 2.99 2.44
CA PHE A 6 -9.22 3.17 3.68
C PHE A 6 -9.73 2.22 4.77
N ASP A 7 -11.05 2.07 4.93
CA ASP A 7 -11.65 1.15 5.90
C ASP A 7 -11.20 -0.29 5.64
N ARG A 8 -11.25 -0.75 4.37
CA ARG A 8 -10.79 -2.09 3.97
C ARG A 8 -9.29 -2.30 4.14
N ILE A 9 -8.50 -1.25 3.93
CA ILE A 9 -7.06 -1.26 4.20
C ILE A 9 -6.82 -1.42 5.70
N THR A 10 -7.51 -0.67 6.55
CA THR A 10 -7.34 -0.73 8.01
C THR A 10 -7.83 -2.04 8.63
N GLU A 11 -8.77 -2.73 7.99
CA GLU A 11 -9.22 -4.07 8.40
C GLU A 11 -8.24 -5.18 8.00
N HIS A 12 -7.33 -4.91 7.05
CA HIS A 12 -6.44 -5.92 6.50
C HIS A 12 -5.12 -5.95 7.29
N PRO A 13 -4.69 -7.12 7.80
CA PRO A 13 -3.60 -7.23 8.79
C PRO A 13 -2.23 -6.82 8.27
N GLU A 14 -2.00 -6.88 6.95
CA GLU A 14 -0.73 -6.50 6.33
C GLU A 14 -0.67 -5.03 5.87
N PHE A 15 -1.58 -4.17 6.35
CA PHE A 15 -1.53 -2.76 6.03
C PHE A 15 -1.65 -1.88 7.25
N GLU A 16 -1.04 -0.71 7.14
CA GLU A 16 -1.21 0.39 8.06
C GLU A 16 -1.80 1.58 7.32
N GLY A 17 -3.01 1.99 7.70
CA GLY A 17 -3.63 3.21 7.19
C GLY A 17 -3.04 4.45 7.86
N ALA A 18 -2.67 5.47 7.07
CA ALA A 18 -2.09 6.70 7.59
C ALA A 18 -3.12 7.84 7.60
N THR A 19 -3.61 8.25 6.44
CA THR A 19 -4.61 9.34 6.34
C THR A 19 -5.72 9.01 5.35
N GLN A 20 -6.91 9.55 5.62
CA GLN A 20 -8.03 9.56 4.69
C GLN A 20 -8.61 10.96 4.67
N ASP A 21 -8.56 11.61 3.50
CA ASP A 21 -9.24 12.89 3.28
C ASP A 21 -9.80 12.99 1.86
N LEU A 22 -11.01 13.53 1.73
CA LEU A 22 -11.74 13.66 0.46
C LEU A 22 -11.71 12.36 -0.38
N SER A 23 -11.04 12.42 -1.54
CA SER A 23 -10.88 11.33 -2.50
C SER A 23 -9.56 10.60 -2.35
N ILE A 24 -8.83 10.83 -1.25
CA ILE A 24 -7.49 10.30 -1.00
C ILE A 24 -7.52 9.33 0.19
N ALA A 25 -6.82 8.22 0.05
CA ALA A 25 -6.43 7.33 1.12
C ALA A 25 -4.92 7.08 1.02
N THR A 26 -4.19 7.23 2.14
CA THR A 26 -2.78 6.90 2.24
C THR A 26 -2.58 5.75 3.22
N PHE A 27 -1.67 4.85 2.86
CA PHE A 27 -1.39 3.64 3.62
C PHE A 27 -0.05 3.05 3.22
N ARG A 28 0.47 2.09 3.98
CA ARG A 28 1.63 1.29 3.59
C ARG A 28 1.38 -0.19 3.83
N TYR A 29 2.00 -1.02 3.01
CA TYR A 29 2.10 -2.46 3.23
C TYR A 29 3.13 -2.74 4.33
N VAL A 30 2.75 -3.59 5.28
CA VAL A 30 3.57 -4.04 6.40
C VAL A 30 3.47 -5.57 6.46
N PRO A 31 4.54 -6.30 6.09
CA PRO A 31 4.58 -7.76 6.25
C PRO A 31 4.35 -8.16 7.72
N SER A 32 3.63 -9.26 7.95
CA SER A 32 3.29 -9.69 9.32
C SER A 32 4.48 -10.18 10.15
N ASP A 33 5.62 -10.42 9.52
CA ASP A 33 6.86 -10.92 10.13
C ASP A 33 7.93 -9.83 10.30
N VAL A 34 7.55 -8.57 10.11
CA VAL A 34 8.43 -7.40 10.24
C VAL A 34 8.04 -6.59 11.47
N ASP A 35 9.00 -6.36 12.38
CA ASP A 35 8.79 -5.53 13.56
C ASP A 35 8.88 -4.04 13.21
N VAL A 36 7.73 -3.37 13.20
CA VAL A 36 7.62 -1.93 12.92
C VAL A 36 8.20 -1.03 14.01
N ALA A 37 8.42 -1.55 15.22
CA ALA A 37 8.99 -0.78 16.32
C ALA A 37 10.52 -0.59 16.17
N ASP A 38 11.18 -1.45 15.39
CA ASP A 38 12.60 -1.32 15.09
C ASP A 38 12.85 -0.13 14.13
N PRO A 39 13.67 0.87 14.52
CA PRO A 39 14.06 1.96 13.63
C PRO A 39 14.71 1.52 12.32
N ALA A 40 15.43 0.39 12.30
CA ALA A 40 16.05 -0.15 11.09
C ALA A 40 15.01 -0.63 10.07
N THR A 41 13.86 -1.11 10.55
CA THR A 41 12.74 -1.56 9.72
C THR A 41 12.17 -0.44 8.86
N ARG A 42 12.24 0.83 9.30
CA ARG A 42 11.65 1.95 8.55
C ARG A 42 12.24 2.08 7.14
N LYS A 43 13.57 2.00 7.02
CA LYS A 43 14.25 2.08 5.72
C LYS A 43 13.82 0.93 4.81
N TYR A 44 13.72 -0.27 5.38
CA TYR A 44 13.25 -1.45 4.66
C TYR A 44 11.81 -1.28 4.16
N LEU A 45 10.87 -0.87 5.02
CA LEU A 45 9.47 -0.65 4.66
C LEU A 45 9.31 0.42 3.59
N ASN A 46 10.15 1.47 3.62
CA ASN A 46 10.15 2.49 2.59
C ASN A 46 10.57 1.92 1.22
N THR A 47 11.67 1.15 1.18
CA THR A 47 12.12 0.48 -0.05
C THR A 47 11.06 -0.51 -0.55
N LEU A 48 10.49 -1.31 0.34
CA LEU A 48 9.44 -2.27 0.02
C LEU A 48 8.22 -1.59 -0.62
N ASN A 49 7.70 -0.54 -0.01
CA ASN A 49 6.52 0.16 -0.51
C ASN A 49 6.80 0.92 -1.82
N ALA A 50 8.00 1.45 -2.01
CA ALA A 50 8.41 2.02 -3.30
C ALA A 50 8.42 0.95 -4.40
N SER A 51 9.02 -0.22 -4.15
CA SER A 51 9.04 -1.33 -5.13
C SER A 51 7.64 -1.90 -5.42
N ILE A 52 6.75 -1.93 -4.42
CA ILE A 52 5.33 -2.30 -4.63
C ILE A 52 4.66 -1.29 -5.57
N LEU A 53 4.88 0.01 -5.37
CA LEU A 53 4.31 1.04 -6.25
C LEU A 53 4.79 0.85 -7.69
N ASP A 54 6.10 0.67 -7.90
CA ASP A 54 6.68 0.47 -9.23
C ASP A 54 6.07 -0.77 -9.92
N ARG A 55 5.90 -1.87 -9.18
CA ARG A 55 5.31 -3.10 -9.71
C ARG A 55 3.83 -2.93 -10.06
N LEU A 56 3.07 -2.23 -9.23
CA LEU A 56 1.66 -1.92 -9.49
C LEU A 56 1.51 -1.00 -10.72
N GLN A 57 2.35 0.03 -10.85
CA GLN A 57 2.35 0.93 -12.00
C GLN A 57 2.72 0.19 -13.30
N ALA A 58 3.75 -0.66 -13.26
CA ALA A 58 4.14 -1.50 -14.40
C ALA A 58 3.04 -2.47 -14.85
N SER A 59 2.20 -2.95 -13.92
CA SER A 59 1.05 -3.83 -14.23
C SER A 59 -0.11 -3.10 -14.93
N GLY A 60 -0.12 -1.77 -14.94
CA GLY A 60 -1.18 -0.93 -15.49
C GLY A 60 -2.56 -1.10 -14.82
N THR A 61 -2.68 -1.88 -13.74
CA THR A 61 -4.00 -2.25 -13.23
C THR A 61 -4.55 -1.29 -12.18
N VAL A 62 -3.69 -0.50 -11.53
CA VAL A 62 -4.08 0.49 -10.52
C VAL A 62 -3.14 1.69 -10.63
N TYR A 63 -3.70 2.89 -10.76
CA TYR A 63 -2.91 4.12 -10.73
C TYR A 63 -2.80 4.63 -9.30
N LEU A 64 -1.78 4.15 -8.59
CA LEU A 64 -1.37 4.71 -7.30
C LEU A 64 -0.21 5.69 -7.51
N SER A 65 -0.06 6.60 -6.57
CA SER A 65 1.12 7.45 -6.40
C SER A 65 1.69 7.23 -5.01
N ASN A 66 2.73 7.96 -4.63
CA ASN A 66 3.24 7.97 -3.25
C ASN A 66 3.01 9.30 -2.54
N ALA A 67 3.17 9.26 -1.22
CA ALA A 67 3.39 10.42 -0.37
C ALA A 67 4.53 10.07 0.61
N VAL A 68 5.33 11.06 1.01
CA VAL A 68 6.32 10.89 2.07
C VAL A 68 5.98 11.89 3.18
N ILE A 69 5.71 11.38 4.37
CA ILE A 69 5.35 12.16 5.56
C ILE A 69 6.25 11.69 6.69
N ASP A 70 6.97 12.61 7.34
CA ASP A 70 7.91 12.29 8.42
C ASP A 70 8.87 11.14 8.06
N GLU A 71 9.42 11.19 6.84
CA GLU A 71 10.30 10.17 6.25
C GLU A 71 9.67 8.79 6.04
N VAL A 72 8.36 8.64 6.25
CA VAL A 72 7.61 7.41 5.99
C VAL A 72 7.06 7.43 4.56
N TYR A 73 7.43 6.44 3.76
CA TYR A 73 6.91 6.26 2.41
C TYR A 73 5.53 5.58 2.46
N LEU A 74 4.53 6.24 1.89
CA LEU A 74 3.14 5.81 1.86
C LEU A 74 2.67 5.66 0.41
N LEU A 75 1.88 4.63 0.15
CA LEU A 75 1.06 4.51 -1.05
C LEU A 75 -0.12 5.47 -0.93
N ARG A 76 -0.40 6.21 -2.00
CA ARG A 76 -1.49 7.19 -2.09
C ARG A 76 -2.45 6.80 -3.21
N ALA A 77 -3.66 6.42 -2.82
CA ALA A 77 -4.77 6.13 -3.70
C ALA A 77 -5.69 7.35 -3.85
N CYS A 78 -5.80 7.88 -5.06
CA CYS A 78 -6.76 8.92 -5.41
C CYS A 78 -7.96 8.29 -6.14
N VAL A 79 -9.08 8.11 -5.44
CA VAL A 79 -10.29 7.51 -6.03
C VAL A 79 -11.20 8.61 -6.58
N VAL A 80 -10.88 9.07 -7.80
CA VAL A 80 -11.62 10.14 -8.49
C VAL A 80 -12.54 9.64 -9.60
N ASN A 81 -12.45 8.36 -9.98
CA ASN A 81 -13.22 7.82 -11.09
C ASN A 81 -14.54 7.17 -10.63
N PHE A 82 -15.65 7.79 -11.04
CA PHE A 82 -17.04 7.38 -10.76
C PHE A 82 -17.41 5.99 -11.30
N ARG A 83 -16.62 5.44 -12.23
CA ARG A 83 -16.82 4.09 -12.81
C ARG A 83 -16.20 2.97 -11.96
N THR A 84 -15.61 3.29 -10.81
CA THR A 84 -15.03 2.29 -9.90
C THR A 84 -16.16 1.67 -9.06
N SER A 85 -16.51 0.42 -9.33
CA SER A 85 -17.49 -0.31 -8.53
C SER A 85 -16.98 -0.55 -7.11
N ALA A 86 -17.90 -0.64 -6.14
CA ALA A 86 -17.55 -0.95 -4.75
C ALA A 86 -16.77 -2.28 -4.63
N GLU A 87 -17.15 -3.28 -5.43
CA GLU A 87 -16.46 -4.57 -5.52
C GLU A 87 -14.98 -4.43 -5.91
N ARG A 88 -14.66 -3.56 -6.88
CA ARG A 88 -13.25 -3.30 -7.25
C ARG A 88 -12.45 -2.65 -6.14
N ILE A 89 -13.08 -1.83 -5.31
CA ILE A 89 -12.43 -1.24 -4.13
C ILE A 89 -12.22 -2.29 -3.04
N ASP A 90 -13.19 -3.17 -2.83
CA ASP A 90 -13.12 -4.20 -1.78
C ASP A 90 -12.01 -5.24 -2.05
N VAL A 91 -11.74 -5.57 -3.31
CA VAL A 91 -10.67 -6.51 -3.67
C VAL A 91 -9.28 -5.86 -3.79
N LEU A 92 -9.20 -4.53 -3.79
CA LEU A 92 -7.94 -3.81 -4.03
C LEU A 92 -6.87 -4.08 -2.96
N PRO A 93 -7.18 -4.05 -1.64
CA PRO A 93 -6.21 -4.41 -0.60
C PRO A 93 -5.59 -5.79 -0.82
N GLN A 94 -6.42 -6.80 -1.12
CA GLN A 94 -5.94 -8.16 -1.35
C GLN A 94 -4.97 -8.24 -2.53
N ARG A 95 -5.25 -7.50 -3.62
CA ARG A 95 -4.35 -7.45 -4.78
C ARG A 95 -3.03 -6.77 -4.47
N ILE A 96 -3.06 -5.67 -3.71
CA ILE A 96 -1.85 -4.97 -3.28
C ILE A 96 -1.05 -5.88 -2.33
N ALA A 97 -1.71 -6.63 -1.44
CA ALA A 97 -1.05 -7.55 -0.53
C ALA A 97 -0.35 -8.70 -1.27
N THR A 98 -0.97 -9.26 -2.31
CA THR A 98 -0.32 -10.27 -3.16
C THR A 98 0.98 -9.73 -3.76
N VAL A 99 0.94 -8.54 -4.37
CA VAL A 99 2.15 -7.89 -4.92
C VAL A 99 3.16 -7.58 -3.80
N GLY A 100 2.67 -7.13 -2.64
CA GLY A 100 3.49 -6.86 -1.45
C GLY A 100 4.28 -8.08 -1.00
N ARG A 101 3.64 -9.25 -0.92
CA ARG A 101 4.29 -10.52 -0.57
C ARG A 101 5.33 -10.94 -1.61
N GLU A 102 5.02 -10.82 -2.90
CA GLU A 102 5.96 -11.14 -3.98
C GLU A 102 7.22 -10.27 -3.92
N VAL A 103 7.04 -8.95 -3.76
CA VAL A 103 8.15 -8.00 -3.65
C VAL A 103 8.93 -8.23 -2.36
N HIS A 104 8.25 -8.45 -1.24
CA HIS A 104 8.86 -8.77 0.05
C HIS A 104 9.76 -10.00 -0.05
N GLN A 105 9.24 -11.09 -0.63
CA GLN A 105 10.02 -12.31 -0.88
C GLN A 105 11.20 -12.02 -1.81
N GLY A 106 11.00 -11.31 -2.92
CA GLY A 106 12.09 -10.99 -3.85
C GLY A 106 13.24 -10.21 -3.21
N LEU A 107 12.91 -9.22 -2.36
CA LEU A 107 13.90 -8.43 -1.63
C LEU A 107 14.69 -9.27 -0.61
N ARG A 108 14.06 -10.27 0.02
CA ARG A 108 14.73 -11.15 0.99
C ARG A 108 15.65 -12.19 0.37
N HIS A 109 15.40 -12.59 -0.87
CA HIS A 109 16.30 -13.51 -1.59
C HIS A 109 17.47 -12.78 -2.26
N SER A 110 17.42 -11.45 -2.35
CA SER A 110 18.43 -10.62 -3.03
C SER A 110 19.37 -9.87 -2.07
N GLY A 111 19.20 -10.03 -0.76
CA GLY A 111 20.04 -9.46 0.30
C GLY A 111 20.66 -10.55 1.16
#